data_AF-A0A920LSQ1-F1
#
_entry.id   AF-A0A920LSQ1-F1
#
_cell.length_a   1.000
_cell.length_b   1.000
_cell.length_c   1.000
_cell.angle_alpha   90.00
_cell.angle_beta   90.00
_cell.angle_gamma   90.00
#
_symmetry.space_group_name_H-M   'P 1'
#
loop_
_entity.id
_entity.type
_entity.pdbx_description
1 polymer ?
#
loop_
_entity_poly.entity_id
_entity_poly.type
_entity_poly.pdbx_seq_one_letter_code
_entity_poly.pdbx_strand_id
1 'polypeptide(L)' 'MLTIDHIVLTVEDINKTISFYTDILEMNLVEFTPIGASKPRFALQFGNQ' A
#
# COMPACT_ATOMS: atom_id res chain seq x y z
N MET A 1 3.31 22.87 -5.92
CA MET A 1 4.64 22.24 -6.07
C MET A 1 4.39 20.85 -6.61
N LEU A 2 5.11 20.37 -7.62
CA LEU A 2 4.94 19.01 -8.12
C LEU A 2 5.75 18.05 -7.24
N THR A 3 5.06 17.12 -6.58
CA THR A 3 5.65 16.08 -5.73
C THR A 3 5.15 14.71 -6.19
N ILE A 4 5.85 13.65 -5.80
CA ILE A 4 5.37 12.28 -5.99
C ILE A 4 4.18 12.08 -5.05
N ASP A 5 3.05 11.63 -5.60
CA ASP A 5 1.82 11.37 -4.87
C ASP A 5 1.76 9.91 -4.41
N HIS A 6 1.92 8.95 -5.34
CA HIS A 6 1.95 7.52 -5.04
C HIS A 6 2.77 6.74 -6.07
N ILE A 7 3.14 5.51 -5.70
CA ILE A 7 3.75 4.52 -6.60
C ILE A 7 2.92 3.23 -6.59
N VAL A 8 2.88 2.52 -7.72
CA VAL A 8 2.22 1.21 -7.84
C VAL A 8 3.26 0.15 -8.14
N LEU A 9 3.24 -0.94 -7.38
CA LEU A 9 4.17 -2.05 -7.51
C LEU A 9 3.43 -3.31 -7.92
N THR A 10 3.97 -4.05 -8.89
CA THR A 10 3.62 -5.45 -9.11
C THR A 10 4.60 -6.29 -8.33
N VAL A 11 4.08 -7.16 -7.46
CA VAL A 11 4.87 -8.00 -6.56
C VAL A 11 4.45 -9.45 -6.70
N GLU A 12 5.37 -10.35 -6.40
CA GLU A 12 5.11 -11.79 -6.45
C GLU A 12 4.21 -12.25 -5.29
N ASP A 13 4.44 -11.71 -4.09
CA ASP A 13 3.71 -12.08 -2.86
C ASP A 13 3.30 -10.83 -2.09
N ILE A 14 1.99 -10.62 -2.00
CA ILE A 14 1.41 -9.43 -1.34
C ILE A 14 1.67 -9.44 0.18
N ASN A 15 1.64 -10.60 0.82
CA ASN A 15 1.79 -10.71 2.27
C ASN A 15 3.23 -10.42 2.69
N LYS A 16 4.22 -10.99 1.97
CA LYS A 16 5.63 -10.68 2.21
C LYS A 16 5.93 -9.20 1.99
N THR A 17 5.33 -8.61 0.97
CA THR A 17 5.48 -7.19 0.66
C THR A 17 4.92 -6.36 1.81
N ILE A 18 3.68 -6.61 2.23
CA ILE A 18 3.05 -5.92 3.36
C ILE A 18 3.94 -6.01 4.60
N SER A 19 4.35 -7.22 5.01
CA SER A 19 5.20 -7.41 6.20
C SER A 19 6.50 -6.62 6.13
N PHE A 20 7.17 -6.56 4.97
CA PHE A 20 8.38 -5.75 4.85
C PHE A 20 8.09 -4.26 5.07
N TYR A 21 7.06 -3.71 4.43
CA TYR A 21 6.75 -2.29 4.55
C TYR A 21 6.15 -1.91 5.91
N THR A 22 5.40 -2.80 6.58
CA THR A 22 4.85 -2.53 7.91
C THR A 22 5.87 -2.78 9.02
N ASP A 23 6.58 -3.91 8.97
CA ASP A 23 7.35 -4.38 10.13
C ASP A 23 8.79 -3.86 10.12
N ILE A 24 9.34 -3.55 8.94
CA ILE A 24 10.71 -3.04 8.79
C ILE A 24 10.73 -1.53 8.54
N LEU A 25 9.78 -1.04 7.73
CA LEU A 25 9.72 0.38 7.36
C LEU A 25 8.67 1.18 8.14
N GLU A 26 7.97 0.53 9.08
CA GLU A 26 6.99 1.16 9.97
C GLU A 26 5.88 1.94 9.22
N MET A 27 5.51 1.47 8.02
CA MET A 27 4.39 2.02 7.26
C MET A 27 3.05 1.48 7.78
N ASN A 28 1.98 2.24 7.54
CA ASN A 28 0.63 1.84 7.89
C ASN A 28 -0.05 1.14 6.71
N LEU A 29 -0.59 -0.05 6.95
CA LEU A 29 -1.42 -0.76 5.99
C LEU A 29 -2.86 -0.23 6.03
N VAL A 30 -3.39 0.12 4.86
CA VAL A 30 -4.80 0.45 4.65
C VAL A 30 -5.40 -0.50 3.64
N GLU A 31 -6.46 -1.20 4.04
CA GLU A 31 -7.25 -2.05 3.15
C GLU A 31 -8.56 -1.33 2.79
N PHE A 32 -8.91 -1.34 1.51
CA PHE A 32 -10.17 -0.76 1.05
C PHE A 32 -10.70 -1.51 -0.18
N THR A 33 -12.03 -1.50 -0.35
CA THR A 33 -12.69 -2.12 -1.50
C THR A 33 -13.45 -1.04 -2.27
N PRO A 34 -12.93 -0.59 -3.44
CA PRO A 34 -13.64 0.37 -4.28
C PRO A 34 -15.00 -0.17 -4.76
N ILE A 35 -15.95 0.74 -5.00
CA ILE A 35 -17.23 0.38 -5.62
C ILE A 35 -16.98 -0.32 -6.96
N GLY A 36 -17.53 -1.52 -7.11
CA GLY A 36 -17.38 -2.34 -8.32
C GLY A 36 -16.11 -3.19 -8.37
N ALA A 37 -15.25 -3.15 -7.34
CA ALA A 37 -14.10 -4.06 -7.25
C ALA A 37 -14.55 -5.45 -6.74
N SER A 38 -13.98 -6.50 -7.33
CA SER A 38 -14.21 -7.90 -6.90
C SER A 38 -13.27 -8.35 -5.78
N LYS A 39 -12.22 -7.57 -5.49
CA LYS A 39 -11.20 -7.86 -4.48
C LYS A 39 -10.76 -6.57 -3.77
N PRO A 40 -10.33 -6.66 -2.50
CA PRO A 40 -9.75 -5.53 -1.78
C PRO A 40 -8.45 -5.06 -2.43
N ARG A 41 -8.11 -3.80 -2.17
CA ARG A 41 -6.84 -3.18 -2.50
C ARG A 41 -6.12 -2.81 -1.21
N PHE A 42 -4.79 -2.83 -1.27
CA PHE A 42 -3.92 -2.48 -0.17
C PHE A 42 -3.12 -1.23 -0.53
N ALA A 43 -3.07 -0.27 0.39
CA ALA A 43 -2.20 0.89 0.34
C ALA A 43 -1.27 0.87 1.56
N LEU A 44 -0.02 1.29 1.35
CA LEU A 44 0.98 1.45 2.39
C LEU A 44 1.27 2.94 2.51
N GLN A 45 1.02 3.53 3.69
CA GLN A 45 1.16 4.96 3.94
C GLN A 45 2.38 5.24 4.82
N PHE A 46 3.20 6.20 4.43
CA PHE A 46 4.36 6.66 5.20
C PHE A 46 4.18 8.11 5.64
N GLY A 47 4.19 8.34 6.96
CA GLY A 47 3.96 9.67 7.52
C GLY A 47 2.57 10.22 7.19
N ASN A 48 2.49 11.49 6.81
CA ASN A 48 1.25 12.19 6.44
C ASN A 48 1.05 12.28 4.91
N GLN A 49 1.32 11.18 4.20
CA GLN A 49 0.94 11.05 2.79
C GLN A 49 -0.57 10.84 2.63
#